data_AF-A0A7W1MEV5-F1
#
_entry.id   AF-A0A7W1MEV5-F1
#
_cell.length_a   1.000
_cell.length_b   1.000
_cell.length_c   1.000
_cell.angle_alpha   90.00
_cell.angle_beta   90.00
_cell.angle_gamma   90.00
#
_symmetry.space_group_name_H-M   'P 1'
#
loop_
_entity.id
_entity.type
_entity.pdbx_description
1 polymer ?
#
loop_
_entity_poly.entity_id
_entity_poly.type
_entity_poly.pdbx_seq_one_letter_code
_entity_poly.pdbx_strand_id
1 'polypeptide(L)'
;MESKIPLTNEKVRKKFKSQFDLVNYAIKLAENMIRTGRDCRVKIDSQNRALQILTEIIHDKDQFDEIPVEEVVAVEEIRRPERHDRFDRSERIEREHNDRPEEGRRFSKSGDRKKPRKILAD
;
A
#
# COMPACT_ATOMS: atom_id res chain seq x y z
N MET A 1 -16.08 21.04 -3.41
CA MET A 1 -15.15 20.75 -4.53
C MET A 1 -14.24 19.63 -4.06
N GLU A 2 -14.32 18.46 -4.67
CA GLU A 2 -13.36 17.37 -4.45
C GLU A 2 -12.01 17.79 -5.02
N SER A 3 -11.08 18.13 -4.14
CA SER A 3 -9.71 18.39 -4.52
C SER A 3 -9.04 17.06 -4.84
N LYS A 4 -9.22 16.53 -6.06
CA LYS A 4 -8.38 15.44 -6.60
C LYS A 4 -6.98 15.98 -6.82
N ILE A 5 -6.24 16.17 -5.72
CA ILE A 5 -4.88 16.68 -5.78
C ILE A 5 -3.99 15.50 -6.09
N PRO A 6 -3.29 15.53 -7.24
CA PRO A 6 -2.33 14.49 -7.53
C PRO A 6 -1.20 14.63 -6.50
N LEU A 7 -1.07 13.62 -5.65
CA LEU A 7 0.05 13.44 -4.75
C LEU A 7 1.28 13.15 -5.61
N THR A 8 1.91 14.19 -6.15
CA THR A 8 3.14 14.04 -6.94
C THR A 8 4.35 14.20 -6.05
N ASN A 9 5.35 13.35 -6.29
CA ASN A 9 6.63 13.42 -5.59
C ASN A 9 7.31 14.79 -5.74
N GLU A 10 7.01 15.53 -6.81
CA GLU A 10 7.59 16.84 -7.10
C GLU A 10 7.27 17.91 -6.05
N LYS A 11 6.03 17.96 -5.56
CA LYS A 11 5.64 18.91 -4.51
C LYS A 11 6.32 18.58 -3.19
N VAL A 12 6.42 17.28 -2.90
CA VAL A 12 6.96 16.79 -1.64
C VAL A 12 8.49 16.94 -1.55
N ARG A 13 9.19 16.75 -2.68
CA ARG A 13 10.66 16.93 -2.78
C ARG A 13 11.14 18.35 -2.49
N LYS A 14 10.26 19.36 -2.52
CA LYS A 14 10.62 20.74 -2.16
C LYS A 14 10.70 20.96 -0.65
N LYS A 15 9.92 20.22 0.15
CA LYS A 15 9.91 20.34 1.62
C LYS A 15 10.97 19.47 2.30
N PHE A 16 11.31 18.32 1.70
CA PHE A 16 12.16 17.31 2.32
C PHE A 16 13.40 17.01 1.48
N LYS A 17 14.56 16.89 2.14
CA LYS A 17 15.84 16.57 1.50
C LYS A 17 15.86 15.15 0.94
N SER A 18 15.20 14.21 1.62
CA SER A 18 15.06 12.83 1.20
C SER A 18 13.64 12.30 1.41
N GLN A 19 13.30 11.20 0.73
CA GLN A 19 12.04 10.48 0.97
C GLN A 19 11.98 9.89 2.38
N PHE A 20 13.12 9.50 2.95
CA PHE A 20 13.18 9.03 4.34
C PHE A 20 12.82 10.14 5.33
N ASP A 21 13.27 11.37 5.09
CA ASP A 21 12.91 12.52 5.94
C ASP A 21 11.42 12.80 5.91
N LEU A 22 10.79 12.71 4.73
CA LEU A 22 9.34 12.81 4.59
C LEU A 22 8.63 11.75 5.44
N VAL A 23 9.06 10.49 5.35
CA VAL A 23 8.44 9.39 6.09
C VAL A 23 8.60 9.60 7.60
N ASN A 24 9.81 9.93 8.06
CA ASN A 24 10.09 10.21 9.46
C ASN A 24 9.25 11.38 9.98
N TYR A 25 9.11 12.43 9.19
CA TYR A 25 8.28 13.58 9.52
C TYR A 25 6.79 13.21 9.60
N ALA A 26 6.28 12.46 8.62
CA ALA A 26 4.90 12.01 8.59
C ALA A 26 4.55 11.13 9.80
N ILE A 27 5.49 10.27 10.24
CA ILE A 27 5.32 9.45 11.47
C ILE A 27 5.20 10.35 12.70
N LYS A 28 6.09 11.34 12.86
CA LYS A 28 6.03 12.28 14.00
C LYS A 28 4.73 13.09 14.00
N LEU A 29 4.28 13.52 12.83
CA LEU A 29 3.02 14.24 12.68
C LEU A 29 1.84 13.34 13.06
N ALA A 30 1.82 12.09 12.59
CA ALA A 30 0.81 11.10 12.96
C ALA A 30 0.77 10.88 14.48
N GLU A 31 1.94 10.73 15.10
CA GLU A 31 2.06 10.55 16.54
C GLU A 31 1.54 11.76 17.31
N ASN A 32 1.90 12.98 16.90
CA ASN A 32 1.36 14.21 17.49
C ASN A 32 -0.17 14.27 17.35
N MET A 33 -0.72 13.86 16.21
CA MET A 33 -2.16 13.82 16.00
C MET A 33 -2.87 12.83 16.91
N ILE A 34 -2.28 11.66 17.11
CA ILE A 34 -2.80 10.63 18.01
C ILE A 34 -2.78 11.14 19.45
N ARG A 35 -1.65 11.70 19.89
CA ARG A 35 -1.47 12.19 21.27
C ARG A 35 -2.40 13.36 21.61
N THR A 36 -2.65 14.24 20.65
CA THR A 36 -3.51 15.43 20.84
C THR A 36 -4.98 15.15 20.56
N GLY A 37 -5.31 13.99 19.97
CA GLY A 37 -6.66 13.67 19.50
C GLY A 37 -7.12 14.55 18.34
N ARG A 38 -6.23 15.34 17.71
CA ARG A 38 -6.62 16.25 16.64
C ARG A 38 -6.99 15.51 15.37
N ASP A 39 -7.99 16.05 14.68
CA ASP A 39 -8.38 15.58 13.36
C ASP A 39 -7.57 16.20 12.22
N CYS A 40 -7.77 15.67 11.02
CA CYS A 40 -7.13 16.21 9.83
C CYS A 40 -7.70 17.58 9.44
N ARG A 41 -6.81 18.56 9.23
CA ARG A 41 -7.16 19.93 8.80
C ARG A 41 -7.55 20.00 7.33
N VAL A 42 -7.08 19.06 6.53
CA VAL A 42 -7.48 18.93 5.13
C VAL A 42 -8.50 17.80 5.02
N LYS A 43 -9.71 18.14 4.59
CA LYS A 43 -10.76 17.17 4.33
C LYS A 43 -10.50 16.51 2.98
N ILE A 44 -10.36 15.19 2.98
CA ILE A 44 -10.34 14.36 1.77
C ILE A 44 -11.37 13.25 1.92
N ASP A 45 -11.94 12.83 0.80
CA ASP A 45 -12.83 11.67 0.75
C ASP A 45 -12.01 10.38 0.75
N SER A 46 -11.38 10.10 1.89
CA SER A 46 -10.63 8.87 2.10
C SER A 46 -10.56 8.56 3.58
N GLN A 47 -10.79 7.30 3.92
CA GLN A 47 -10.56 6.77 5.27
C GLN A 47 -9.09 6.44 5.53
N ASN A 48 -8.22 6.50 4.51
CA ASN A 48 -6.81 6.19 4.68
C ASN A 48 -6.09 7.33 5.40
N ARG A 49 -5.75 7.12 6.69
CA ARG A 49 -5.10 8.14 7.51
C ARG A 49 -3.73 8.56 6.97
N ALA A 50 -2.95 7.65 6.39
CA ALA A 50 -1.67 8.00 5.78
C ALA A 50 -1.86 8.99 4.62
N LEU A 51 -2.92 8.80 3.82
CA LEU A 51 -3.27 9.70 2.73
C LEU A 51 -3.66 11.09 3.24
N GLN A 52 -4.43 11.15 4.33
CA GLN A 52 -4.84 12.41 4.95
C GLN A 52 -3.62 13.20 5.46
N ILE A 53 -2.67 12.51 6.10
CA ILE A 53 -1.42 13.09 6.61
C ILE A 53 -0.57 13.65 5.46
N LEU A 54 -0.34 12.87 4.41
CA LEU A 54 0.39 13.33 3.23
C LEU A 54 -0.29 14.55 2.58
N THR A 55 -1.62 14.57 2.62
CA THR A 55 -2.38 15.71 2.10
C THR A 55 -2.17 16.96 2.96
N GLU A 56 -2.15 16.88 4.29
CA GLU A 56 -1.80 18.04 5.13
C GLU A 56 -0.41 18.59 4.81
N ILE A 57 0.56 17.70 4.67
CA ILE A 57 1.95 18.06 4.35
C ILE A 57 2.04 18.83 3.04
N ILE A 58 1.29 18.40 2.01
CA ILE A 58 1.30 19.05 0.69
C ILE A 58 0.57 20.39 0.68
N HIS A 59 -0.34 20.63 1.63
CA HIS A 59 -1.08 21.89 1.77
C HIS A 59 -0.48 22.84 2.81
N ASP A 60 0.68 22.51 3.38
CA ASP A 60 1.33 23.29 4.43
C ASP A 60 0.42 23.51 5.65
N LYS A 61 -0.43 22.50 5.96
CA LYS A 61 -1.30 22.47 7.15
C LYS A 61 -0.82 21.47 8.22
N ASP A 62 0.38 20.94 8.03
CA ASP A 62 1.11 19.99 8.87
C ASP A 62 1.69 20.64 10.14
N GLN A 63 0.83 21.25 10.95
CA GLN A 63 1.23 21.85 12.22
C GLN A 63 1.20 20.84 13.37
N PHE A 64 2.21 20.92 14.23
CA PHE A 64 2.29 20.17 15.48
C PHE A 64 1.55 20.93 16.56
N ASP A 65 0.60 20.25 17.20
CA ASP A 65 -0.15 20.82 18.31
C ASP A 65 0.60 20.56 19.63
N GLU A 66 0.40 21.44 20.59
CA GLU A 66 0.97 21.27 21.93
C GLU A 66 0.40 20.00 22.56
N ILE A 67 1.30 19.12 23.01
CA ILE A 67 0.90 17.89 23.66
C ILE A 67 0.56 18.28 25.11
N PRO A 68 -0.70 18.09 25.56
CA PRO A 68 -1.01 18.30 26.97
C PRO A 68 -0.08 17.40 27.79
N VAL A 69 0.67 18.00 28.72
CA VAL A 69 1.57 17.27 29.61
C VAL A 69 0.72 16.54 30.63
N GLU A 70 0.08 15.45 30.21
CA GLU A 70 -0.48 14.46 31.12
C GLU A 70 0.66 13.51 31.49
N GLU A 71 0.90 13.37 32.81
CA GLU A 71 1.91 12.49 33.37
C GLU A 71 1.81 11.10 32.73
N VAL A 72 2.88 10.70 32.04
CA VAL A 72 2.93 9.45 31.30
C VAL A 72 2.84 8.31 32.30
N VAL A 73 1.66 7.72 32.47
CA VAL A 73 1.53 6.41 33.12
C VAL A 73 2.26 5.43 32.19
N ALA A 74 3.40 4.92 32.64
CA ALA A 74 4.22 3.98 31.90
C ALA A 74 3.37 2.76 31.51
N VAL A 75 2.90 2.71 30.26
CA VAL A 75 2.26 1.52 29.73
C VAL A 75 3.36 0.50 29.50
N GLU A 76 3.33 -0.57 30.30
CA GLU A 76 4.29 -1.65 30.27
C GLU A 76 4.51 -2.16 28.84
N GLU A 77 5.77 -2.37 28.53
CA GLU A 77 6.30 -2.93 27.30
C GLU A 77 5.59 -4.27 26.98
N ILE A 78 4.67 -4.24 26.01
CA ILE A 78 4.06 -5.48 25.49
C ILE A 78 5.18 -6.30 24.85
N ARG A 79 5.71 -7.26 25.61
CA ARG A 79 6.67 -8.27 25.15
C ARG A 79 6.09 -8.96 23.92
N ARG A 80 6.65 -8.66 22.74
CA ARG A 80 6.38 -9.47 21.54
C ARG A 80 6.92 -10.88 21.82
N PRO A 81 6.12 -11.95 21.68
CA PRO A 81 6.69 -13.29 21.71
C PRO A 81 7.63 -13.42 20.51
N GLU A 82 8.90 -13.72 20.77
CA GLU A 82 9.88 -14.06 19.75
C GLU A 82 9.37 -15.27 18.97
N ARG A 83 8.83 -15.05 17.76
CA ARG A 83 8.62 -16.13 16.81
C ARG A 83 9.98 -16.48 16.21
N HIS A 84 10.59 -17.49 16.80
CA HIS A 84 11.75 -18.17 16.26
C HIS A 84 11.30 -19.04 15.07
N ASP A 85 11.02 -18.41 13.93
CA ASP A 85 10.74 -19.13 12.69
C ASP A 85 12.04 -19.74 12.16
N ARG A 86 12.42 -20.91 12.70
CA ARG A 86 13.36 -21.81 12.03
C ARG A 86 12.68 -22.32 10.77
N PHE A 87 13.01 -21.70 9.65
CA PHE A 87 12.79 -22.29 8.33
C PHE A 87 13.67 -23.52 8.19
N ASP A 88 13.18 -24.69 8.62
CA ASP A 88 13.78 -25.96 8.24
C ASP A 88 13.28 -26.32 6.83
N ARG A 89 14.07 -25.90 5.82
CA ARG A 89 13.73 -25.99 4.39
C ARG A 89 14.35 -27.23 3.75
N SER A 90 14.31 -28.37 4.43
CA SER A 90 15.14 -29.53 4.09
C SER A 90 14.40 -30.80 3.64
N GLU A 91 13.09 -30.98 3.89
CA GLU A 91 12.47 -32.31 3.68
C GLU A 91 11.06 -32.29 3.06
N ARG A 92 10.86 -31.60 1.93
CA ARG A 92 9.61 -31.76 1.16
C ARG A 92 9.80 -31.78 -0.35
N ILE A 93 10.83 -32.47 -0.81
CA ILE A 93 10.91 -32.96 -2.18
C ILE A 93 11.29 -34.42 -2.08
N GLU A 94 10.29 -35.29 -1.93
CA GLU A 94 10.28 -36.68 -2.40
C GLU A 94 9.02 -37.34 -1.85
N ARG A 95 8.35 -38.12 -2.72
CA ARG A 95 7.09 -38.86 -2.50
C ARG A 95 5.81 -38.06 -2.78
N GLU A 96 5.48 -37.97 -4.05
CA GLU A 96 4.15 -38.40 -4.52
C GLU A 96 4.27 -38.78 -6.01
N HIS A 97 4.74 -40.01 -6.22
CA HIS A 97 4.57 -40.76 -7.46
C HIS A 97 3.19 -41.44 -7.40
N ASN A 98 2.55 -41.54 -8.57
CA ASN A 98 1.46 -42.46 -8.92
C ASN A 98 0.15 -42.32 -8.13
N ASP A 99 -0.86 -41.70 -8.78
CA ASP A 99 -2.15 -42.36 -9.05
C ASP A 99 -3.10 -41.35 -9.70
N ARG A 100 -3.25 -41.41 -11.02
CA ARG A 100 -4.53 -41.12 -11.71
C ARG A 100 -4.48 -41.62 -13.17
N PRO A 101 -5.47 -42.43 -13.58
CA PRO A 101 -5.50 -43.06 -14.90
C PRO A 101 -5.96 -42.09 -15.99
N GLU A 102 -5.65 -42.47 -17.23
CA GLU A 102 -6.06 -41.83 -18.49
C GLU A 102 -7.57 -41.59 -18.57
N GLU A 103 -7.99 -40.48 -19.17
CA GLU A 103 -9.04 -40.49 -20.19
C GLU A 103 -9.03 -39.19 -21.01
N GLY A 104 -8.97 -39.36 -22.33
CA GLY A 104 -8.63 -38.30 -23.27
C GLY A 104 -9.73 -37.29 -23.57
N ARG A 105 -9.32 -36.17 -24.15
CA ARG A 105 -10.10 -35.46 -25.16
C ARG A 105 -9.21 -34.67 -26.10
N ARG A 106 -9.20 -35.14 -27.35
CA ARG A 106 -8.69 -34.49 -28.55
C ARG A 106 -9.29 -33.08 -28.66
N PHE A 107 -8.46 -32.07 -28.94
CA PHE A 107 -8.91 -30.89 -29.69
C PHE A 107 -8.00 -30.68 -30.90
N SER A 108 -8.63 -30.84 -32.06
CA SER A 108 -8.09 -30.72 -33.41
C SER A 108 -7.87 -29.26 -33.82
N LYS A 109 -6.84 -29.08 -34.64
CA LYS A 109 -6.50 -27.91 -35.47
C LYS A 109 -7.71 -27.30 -36.18
N SER A 110 -7.79 -25.97 -36.22
CA SER A 110 -8.35 -25.12 -37.30
C SER A 110 -8.51 -23.68 -36.75
N GLY A 111 -8.20 -22.60 -37.45
CA GLY A 111 -7.72 -22.42 -38.80
C GLY A 111 -7.22 -20.98 -39.00
N ASP A 112 -6.32 -20.87 -39.98
CA ASP A 112 -5.81 -19.64 -40.57
C ASP A 112 -6.92 -18.64 -40.92
N ARG A 113 -6.82 -17.42 -40.40
CA ARG A 113 -7.60 -16.28 -40.93
C ARG A 113 -6.83 -15.68 -42.11
N LYS A 114 -7.17 -16.06 -43.34
CA LYS A 114 -6.74 -15.39 -44.58
C LYS A 114 -7.91 -14.69 -45.30
N LYS A 115 -7.83 -13.35 -45.24
CA LYS A 115 -8.19 -12.30 -46.23
C LYS A 115 -9.66 -11.99 -46.61
N PRO A 116 -9.94 -10.69 -46.90
CA PRO A 116 -11.30 -10.16 -47.11
C PRO A 116 -11.84 -10.41 -48.52
N ARG A 117 -13.17 -10.57 -48.62
CA ARG A 117 -13.92 -10.63 -49.88
C ARG A 117 -14.08 -9.24 -50.49
N LYS A 118 -13.85 -9.16 -51.80
CA LYS A 118 -14.17 -8.04 -52.69
C LYS A 118 -15.68 -7.83 -52.71
N ILE A 119 -16.12 -6.58 -52.61
CA ILE A 119 -17.48 -6.15 -52.98
C ILE A 119 -17.32 -5.45 -54.33
N LEU A 120 -18.03 -6.00 -55.32
CA LEU A 120 -18.21 -5.43 -56.65
C LEU A 120 -19.27 -4.33 -56.53
N ALA A 121 -19.01 -3.13 -57.05
CA ALA A 121 -20.01 -2.10 -57.26
C ALA A 121 -19.84 -1.57 -58.69
N ASP A 122 -20.93 -1.74 -59.44
CA ASP A 122 -21.32 -1.24 -60.77
C ASP A 122 -20.49 -1.60 -62.02
#